data_AF-A0A537H0X9-F1
#
_entry.id   AF-A0A537H0X9-F1
#
_cell.length_a   1.000
_cell.length_b   1.000
_cell.length_c   1.000
_cell.angle_alpha   90.00
_cell.angle_beta   90.00
_cell.angle_gamma   90.00
#
_symmetry.space_group_name_H-M   'P 1'
#
loop_
_entity.id
_entity.type
_entity.pdbx_description
1 polymer ?
#
loop_
_entity_poly.entity_id
_entity_poly.type
_entity_poly.pdbx_seq_one_letter_code
_entity_poly.pdbx_strand_id
1 'polypeptide(L)' 'MSRLPKFMQTLDDIIYRELEKIAKRRGITIQELIRAVIVPEWINGHHSVEVRDPTPAKLNSWR' A
#
# COMPACT_ATOMS: atom_id res chain seq x y z
N MET A 1 -24.91 5.82 -2.40
CA MET A 1 -24.01 4.65 -2.47
C MET A 1 -22.61 5.14 -2.80
N SER A 2 -21.69 5.12 -1.83
CA SER A 2 -20.27 5.44 -2.05
C SER A 2 -19.65 4.40 -2.97
N ARG A 3 -19.19 4.81 -4.16
CA ARG A 3 -18.49 3.91 -5.09
C ARG A 3 -17.07 3.70 -4.56
N LEU A 4 -16.81 2.51 -4.01
CA LEU A 4 -15.45 2.11 -3.70
C LEU A 4 -14.65 1.99 -5.00
N PRO A 5 -13.44 2.56 -5.09
CA PRO A 5 -12.59 2.40 -6.26
C PRO A 5 -12.27 0.92 -6.46
N LYS A 6 -12.30 0.47 -7.72
CA LYS A 6 -11.99 -0.92 -8.09
C LYS A 6 -10.52 -1.01 -8.48
N PHE A 7 -9.82 -2.01 -7.95
CA PHE A 7 -8.45 -2.35 -8.31
C PHE A 7 -8.44 -3.71 -8.99
N MET A 8 -7.82 -3.79 -10.17
CA MET A 8 -7.66 -5.01 -10.94
C MET A 8 -6.17 -5.30 -11.08
N GLN A 9 -5.75 -6.51 -10.70
CA GLN A 9 -4.36 -6.94 -10.76
C GLN A 9 -4.29 -8.33 -11.39
N THR A 10 -3.34 -8.51 -12.29
CA THR A 10 -2.97 -9.81 -12.85
C THR A 10 -1.90 -10.45 -11.97
N LEU A 11 -2.05 -11.73 -11.69
CA LEU A 11 -1.09 -12.54 -10.94
C LEU A 11 -0.68 -13.73 -11.79
N ASP A 12 0.56 -14.18 -11.62
CA ASP A 12 1.00 -15.48 -12.13
C ASP A 12 0.19 -16.62 -11.47
N ASP A 13 -0.08 -17.71 -12.22
CA ASP A 13 -0.91 -18.83 -11.75
C ASP A 13 -0.33 -19.48 -10.48
N ILE A 14 1.00 -19.63 -10.40
CA ILE A 14 1.67 -20.24 -9.25
C ILE A 14 1.45 -19.37 -8.01
N ILE A 15 1.65 -18.05 -8.16
CA ILE A 15 1.47 -17.09 -7.08
C ILE A 15 0.01 -17.04 -6.63
N TYR A 16 -0.94 -17.06 -7.57
CA TYR A 16 -2.36 -17.08 -7.27
C TYR A 16 -2.76 -18.31 -6.44
N ARG A 17 -2.28 -19.50 -6.83
CA ARG A 17 -2.56 -20.75 -6.10
C ARG A 17 -2.00 -20.75 -4.69
N GLU A 18 -0.80 -20.22 -4.49
CA GLU A 18 -0.22 -20.11 -3.15
C GLU A 18 -1.00 -19.13 -2.26
N LEU A 19 -1.38 -17.97 -2.80
CA LEU A 19 -2.25 -17.02 -2.09
C LEU A 19 -3.61 -17.65 -1.74
N GLU A 20 -4.20 -18.41 -2.66
CA GLU A 20 -5.45 -19.12 -2.42
C GLU A 20 -5.34 -20.13 -1.27
N LYS A 21 -4.26 -20.92 -1.22
CA LYS A 21 -4.01 -21.88 -0.13
C LYS A 21 -3.88 -21.17 1.23
N ILE A 22 -3.19 -20.03 1.27
CA ILE A 22 -3.02 -19.24 2.50
C ILE A 22 -4.37 -18.66 2.94
N ALA A 23 -5.13 -18.08 2.00
CA ALA A 23 -6.44 -17.50 2.27
C ALA A 23 -7.42 -18.55 2.80
N LYS A 24 -7.47 -19.74 2.16
CA LYS A 24 -8.27 -20.89 2.60
C LYS A 24 -7.92 -21.35 4.01
N ARG A 25 -6.62 -21.49 4.32
CA ARG A 25 -6.16 -21.86 5.68
C ARG A 25 -6.57 -20.85 6.75
N ARG A 26 -6.67 -19.57 6.40
CA ARG A 26 -7.06 -18.48 7.31
C ARG A 26 -8.57 -18.20 7.32
N GLY A 27 -9.35 -18.86 6.46
CA GLY A 27 -10.79 -18.62 6.35
C GLY A 27 -11.16 -17.24 5.79
N ILE A 28 -10.27 -16.60 5.02
CA ILE A 28 -10.48 -15.27 4.42
C ILE A 28 -10.42 -15.35 2.89
N THR A 29 -10.87 -14.30 2.23
CA THR A 29 -10.75 -14.17 0.77
C THR A 29 -9.33 -13.77 0.35
N ILE A 30 -8.97 -14.05 -0.92
CA ILE A 30 -7.69 -13.60 -1.49
C ILE A 30 -7.59 -12.07 -1.45
N GLN A 31 -8.68 -11.36 -1.67
CA GLN A 31 -8.71 -9.89 -1.61
C GLN A 31 -8.44 -9.37 -0.19
N GLU A 32 -9.00 -10.00 0.84
CA GLU A 32 -8.73 -9.65 2.24
C GLU A 32 -7.29 -9.98 2.62
N LEU A 33 -6.75 -11.11 2.14
CA LEU A 33 -5.36 -11.47 2.35
C LEU A 33 -4.41 -10.44 1.71
N ILE A 34 -4.63 -10.08 0.45
CA ILE A 34 -3.85 -9.05 -0.26
C ILE A 34 -3.94 -7.71 0.46
N ARG A 35 -5.15 -7.31 0.90
CA ARG A 35 -5.34 -6.10 1.68
C ARG A 35 -4.58 -6.16 3.01
N ALA A 36 -4.62 -7.28 3.72
CA ALA A 36 -3.93 -7.47 5.00
C ALA A 36 -2.40 -7.62 4.89
N VAL A 37 -1.83 -7.65 3.69
CA VAL A 37 -0.37 -7.62 3.48
C VAL A 37 0.06 -6.26 2.94
N ILE A 38 -0.66 -5.73 1.94
CA ILE A 38 -0.32 -4.46 1.29
C ILE A 38 -0.71 -3.24 2.15
N VAL A 39 -1.87 -3.26 2.79
CA VAL A 39 -2.38 -2.11 3.56
C VAL A 39 -1.68 -1.91 4.91
N PRO A 40 -1.36 -2.94 5.72
CA PRO A 40 -0.69 -2.68 7.01
C PRO A 40 0.72 -2.10 6.86
N GLU A 41 1.47 -2.49 5.83
CA GLU A 41 2.81 -1.92 5.56
C GLU A 41 2.72 -0.44 5.15
N TRP A 42 1.69 -0.04 4.38
CA TRP A 42 1.46 1.35 3.95
C TRP A 42 0.97 2.27 5.07
N ILE A 43 0.18 1.76 6.02
CA ILE A 43 -0.30 2.53 7.18
C ILE A 43 0.81 2.68 8.23
N ASN A 44 1.66 1.66 8.41
CA ASN A 44 2.77 1.71 9.36
C ASN A 44 4.00 2.48 8.82
N GLY A 45 4.14 2.62 7.50
CA GLY A 45 5.25 3.35 6.86
C GLY A 45 5.15 4.88 6.86
N HIS A 46 4.04 5.47 7.30
CA HIS A 46 3.87 6.93 7.34
C HIS A 46 4.22 7.58 8.69
N HIS A 47 4.98 6.90 9.55
CA HIS A 47 5.47 7.47 10.81
C HIS A 47 7.00 7.39 10.99
N SER A 48 7.78 7.48 9.89
CA SER A 48 9.22 7.81 9.93
C SER A 48 9.75 8.15 8.53
N VAL A 49 9.22 9.21 7.91
CA VAL A 49 10.08 10.05 7.06
C VAL A 49 10.05 11.41 7.72
N GLU A 50 11.00 11.62 8.63
CA GLU A 50 11.35 12.96 9.09
C GLU A 50 11.60 13.80 7.83
N VAL A 51 10.71 14.76 7.59
CA VAL A 51 10.99 15.86 6.68
C VAL A 51 12.16 16.60 7.32
N ARG A 52 13.38 16.22 6.95
CA ARG A 52 14.57 17.04 7.17
C ARG A 52 14.31 18.33 6.42
N ASP A 53 13.87 19.34 7.16
CA ASP A 53 13.70 20.71 6.73
C ASP A 53 14.97 21.14 5.98
N PRO A 54 14.95 21.30 4.64
CA PRO A 54 16.05 21.96 3.99
C PRO A 54 15.84 23.45 4.23
N THR A 55 16.44 23.92 5.32
CA THR A 55 17.01 25.26 5.56
C THR A 55 16.51 26.35 4.60
N PRO A 56 15.95 27.48 5.07
CA PRO A 56 15.50 28.56 4.18
C PRO A 56 16.73 29.29 3.62
N ALA A 57 17.38 28.68 2.63
CA ALA A 57 18.41 29.31 1.83
C ALA A 57 17.73 30.36 0.95
N LYS A 58 17.67 31.58 1.50
CA LYS A 58 17.81 32.84 0.77
C LYS A 58 17.18 32.83 -0.64
N LEU A 59 15.88 33.09 -0.70
CA LEU A 59 15.24 33.55 -1.94
C LEU A 59 15.25 35.09 -1.96
N ASN A 60 16.44 35.66 -2.07
CA ASN A 60 16.63 37.01 -2.58
C ASN A 60 16.76 36.92 -4.10
N SER A 61 15.86 37.61 -4.81
CA SER A 61 16.19 38.53 -5.91
C SER A 61 15.12 38.56 -7.01
N TRP A 62 14.09 39.39 -6.80
CA TRP A 62 13.41 40.09 -7.90
C TRP A 62 13.13 41.51 -7.42
N ARG A 63 14.09 42.41 -7.69
CA ARG A 63 13.81 43.81 -8.02
C ARG A 63 13.56 43.88 -9.52
#